data_AF-A0A1R4H5V0-F1
#
_entry.id   AF-A0A1R4H5V0-F1
#
_cell.length_a   1.000
_cell.length_b   1.000
_cell.length_c   1.000
_cell.angle_alpha   90.00
_cell.angle_beta   90.00
_cell.angle_gamma   90.00
#
_symmetry.space_group_name_H-M   'P 1'
#
loop_
_entity.id
_entity.type
_entity.pdbx_description
1 polymer ?
#
loop_
_entity_poly.entity_id
_entity_poly.type
_entity_poly.pdbx_seq_one_letter_code
_entity_poly.pdbx_strand_id
1 'polypeptide(L)'
;MWVKERKKARSSQNSCYCTHVVSRILSDTGEVLAEWLLLTNVTALNAATIALWYFWRWQIECFFKLLKSAGHHLESWQQESATAIAKRLLVASRACVTVWAIAADKSKEANELRVFLIKLSGRQMRHKKEFSNPALLAGLWVFLSMLEVIEAYTEDELDNTKPLLGNS
;
A
#
# COMPACT_ATOMS: atom_id res chain seq x y z
N MET A 1 -57.28 -7.78 27.86
CA MET A 1 -55.82 -7.84 27.66
C MET A 1 -55.59 -7.93 26.15
N TRP A 2 -55.04 -6.89 25.55
CA TRP A 2 -54.97 -6.69 24.10
C TRP A 2 -53.89 -7.57 23.45
N VAL A 3 -54.28 -8.49 22.56
CA VAL A 3 -53.34 -9.14 21.64
C VAL A 3 -53.08 -8.18 20.49
N LYS A 4 -51.94 -7.48 20.52
CA LYS A 4 -51.45 -6.72 19.37
C LYS A 4 -50.95 -7.72 18.32
N GLU A 5 -51.74 -7.94 17.28
CA GLU A 5 -51.23 -8.48 16.02
C GLU A 5 -50.13 -7.55 15.49
N ARG A 6 -48.89 -8.05 15.46
CA ARG A 6 -47.83 -7.39 14.71
C ARG A 6 -48.10 -7.61 13.23
N LYS A 7 -48.61 -6.59 12.54
CA LYS A 7 -48.54 -6.53 11.08
C LYS A 7 -47.06 -6.61 10.68
N LYS A 8 -46.64 -7.76 10.17
CA LYS A 8 -45.32 -7.96 9.58
C LYS A 8 -45.26 -7.04 8.37
N ALA A 9 -44.49 -5.95 8.47
CA ALA A 9 -44.22 -5.09 7.33
C ALA A 9 -43.64 -5.97 6.22
N ARG A 10 -44.37 -6.07 5.11
CA ARG A 10 -43.93 -6.77 3.91
C ARG A 10 -42.83 -5.90 3.31
N SER A 11 -41.58 -6.11 3.75
CA SER A 11 -40.44 -5.54 3.04
C SER A 11 -40.54 -6.05 1.61
N SER A 12 -40.57 -5.14 0.64
CA SER A 12 -40.43 -5.49 -0.78
C SER A 12 -39.22 -6.39 -0.93
N GLN A 13 -39.46 -7.69 -1.11
CA GLN A 13 -38.42 -8.69 -1.27
C GLN A 13 -37.80 -8.48 -2.65
N ASN A 14 -36.94 -7.47 -2.78
CA ASN A 14 -36.08 -7.33 -3.93
C ASN A 14 -35.07 -8.47 -3.84
N SER A 15 -35.33 -9.56 -4.57
CA SER A 15 -34.37 -10.65 -4.73
C SER A 15 -33.10 -10.07 -5.33
N CYS A 16 -32.00 -10.07 -4.57
CA CYS A 16 -30.69 -9.73 -5.10
C CYS A 16 -30.03 -11.01 -5.61
N TYR A 17 -29.82 -11.09 -6.93
CA TYR A 17 -29.03 -12.15 -7.52
C TYR A 17 -27.55 -11.84 -7.34
N CYS A 18 -26.77 -12.82 -6.89
CA CYS A 18 -25.31 -12.72 -6.79
C CYS A 18 -24.65 -13.99 -7.30
N THR A 19 -23.43 -13.85 -7.81
CA THR A 19 -22.58 -14.98 -8.17
C THR A 19 -21.82 -15.43 -6.93
N HIS A 20 -21.84 -16.74 -6.68
CA HIS A 20 -21.06 -17.38 -5.64
C HIS A 20 -19.88 -18.14 -6.25
N VAL A 21 -18.68 -17.90 -5.73
CA VAL A 21 -17.45 -18.58 -6.15
C VAL A 21 -16.82 -19.25 -4.93
N VAL A 22 -16.51 -20.54 -5.05
CA VAL A 22 -15.73 -21.28 -4.05
C VAL A 22 -14.33 -21.50 -4.62
N SER A 23 -13.31 -21.03 -3.90
CA SER A 23 -11.90 -21.25 -4.25
C SER A 23 -11.24 -22.07 -3.16
N ARG A 24 -10.58 -23.18 -3.54
CA ARG A 24 -9.85 -24.06 -2.62
C ARG A 24 -8.41 -24.20 -3.07
N ILE A 25 -7.50 -24.13 -2.12
CA ILE A 25 -6.11 -24.56 -2.28
C ILE A 25 -6.02 -25.95 -1.67
N LEU A 26 -5.55 -26.91 -2.47
CA LEU A 26 -5.36 -28.29 -2.04
C LEU A 26 -3.87 -28.60 -1.88
N SER A 27 -3.53 -29.47 -0.94
CA SER A 27 -2.20 -30.08 -0.86
C SER A 27 -2.01 -31.12 -1.98
N ASP A 28 -0.78 -31.60 -2.13
CA ASP A 28 -0.46 -32.71 -3.03
C ASP A 28 -1.20 -34.02 -2.65
N THR A 29 -1.63 -34.13 -1.39
CA THR A 29 -2.42 -35.25 -0.86
C THR A 29 -3.94 -35.03 -0.98
N GLY A 30 -4.38 -33.90 -1.53
CA GLY A 30 -5.80 -33.56 -1.73
C GLY A 30 -6.48 -32.92 -0.51
N GLU A 31 -5.75 -32.62 0.57
CA GLU A 31 -6.28 -31.93 1.74
C GLU A 31 -6.52 -30.45 1.45
N VAL A 32 -7.60 -29.87 2.01
CA VAL A 32 -7.90 -28.45 1.84
C VAL A 32 -6.98 -27.61 2.74
N LEU A 33 -6.04 -26.89 2.15
CA LEU A 33 -5.12 -25.98 2.83
C LEU A 33 -5.77 -24.61 3.10
N ALA A 34 -6.63 -24.16 2.19
CA ALA A 34 -7.40 -22.93 2.33
C ALA A 34 -8.68 -22.99 1.52
N GLU A 35 -9.74 -22.34 2.00
CA GLU A 35 -11.01 -22.18 1.30
C GLU A 35 -11.49 -20.73 1.41
N TRP A 36 -11.97 -20.18 0.29
CA TRP A 36 -12.66 -18.90 0.23
C TRP A 36 -14.04 -19.04 -0.39
N LEU A 37 -15.03 -18.50 0.32
CA LEU A 37 -16.40 -18.36 -0.13
C LEU A 37 -16.62 -16.90 -0.56
N LEU A 38 -16.67 -16.67 -1.86
CA LEU A 38 -16.76 -15.33 -2.44
C LEU A 38 -18.18 -15.08 -2.92
N LEU A 39 -18.69 -13.88 -2.66
CA LEU A 39 -19.96 -13.38 -3.19
C LEU A 39 -19.67 -12.11 -3.99
N THR A 40 -20.19 -12.05 -5.21
CA THR A 40 -19.97 -10.91 -6.10
C THR A 40 -21.22 -10.59 -6.92
N ASN A 41 -21.40 -9.31 -7.25
CA ASN A 41 -22.38 -8.86 -8.24
C ASN A 41 -21.85 -8.96 -9.68
N VAL A 42 -20.59 -9.38 -9.85
CA VAL A 42 -19.96 -9.57 -11.15
C VAL A 42 -20.38 -10.94 -11.71
N THR A 43 -21.20 -10.92 -12.76
CA THR A 43 -21.78 -12.13 -13.35
C THR A 43 -21.12 -12.57 -14.66
N ALA A 44 -20.45 -11.64 -15.37
CA ALA A 44 -19.92 -11.89 -16.71
C ALA A 44 -18.52 -12.54 -16.75
N LEU A 45 -17.86 -12.69 -15.59
CA LEU A 45 -16.50 -13.21 -15.51
C LEU A 45 -16.48 -14.62 -14.94
N ASN A 46 -15.47 -15.41 -15.35
CA ASN A 46 -15.27 -16.75 -14.82
C ASN A 46 -14.81 -16.71 -13.35
N ALA A 47 -15.03 -17.82 -12.65
CA ALA A 47 -14.69 -17.99 -11.24
C ALA A 47 -13.19 -17.78 -10.94
N ALA A 48 -12.30 -18.19 -11.87
CA ALA A 48 -10.86 -18.06 -11.71
C ALA A 48 -10.41 -16.59 -11.67
N THR A 49 -10.97 -15.74 -12.54
CA THR A 49 -10.71 -14.30 -12.55
C THR A 49 -11.21 -13.64 -11.26
N ILE A 50 -12.40 -14.01 -10.78
CA ILE A 50 -12.95 -13.50 -9.51
C ILE A 50 -12.04 -13.90 -8.33
N ALA A 51 -11.59 -15.16 -8.28
CA ALA A 51 -10.66 -15.62 -7.26
C ALA A 51 -9.31 -14.90 -7.34
N LEU A 52 -8.79 -14.62 -8.55
CA LEU A 52 -7.56 -13.85 -8.74
C LEU A 52 -7.70 -12.40 -8.27
N TRP A 53 -8.83 -11.75 -8.53
CA TRP A 53 -9.10 -10.41 -8.00
C TRP A 53 -9.14 -10.40 -6.46
N TYR A 54 -9.77 -11.42 -5.86
CA TYR A 54 -9.74 -11.58 -4.41
C TYR A 54 -8.33 -11.84 -3.88
N PHE A 55 -7.50 -12.58 -4.62
CA PHE A 55 -6.08 -12.74 -4.26
C PHE A 55 -5.35 -11.39 -4.24
N TRP A 56 -5.62 -10.48 -5.18
CA TRP A 56 -5.07 -9.12 -5.14
C TRP A 56 -5.54 -8.28 -3.95
N ARG A 57 -6.60 -8.68 -3.21
CA ARG A 57 -6.97 -8.05 -1.94
C ARG A 57 -5.77 -7.97 -1.00
N TRP A 58 -4.91 -8.99 -0.99
CA TRP A 58 -3.74 -9.03 -0.12
C TRP A 58 -2.73 -7.91 -0.42
N GLN A 59 -2.73 -7.34 -1.64
CA GLN A 59 -1.85 -6.22 -1.98
C GLN A 59 -2.08 -5.02 -1.04
N ILE A 60 -3.31 -4.79 -0.57
CA ILE A 60 -3.62 -3.69 0.36
C ILE A 60 -2.84 -3.78 1.68
N GLU A 61 -2.46 -4.97 2.10
CA GLU A 61 -1.70 -5.16 3.33
C GLU A 61 -0.29 -4.57 3.24
N CYS A 62 0.32 -4.61 2.05
CA CYS A 62 1.59 -3.95 1.81
C CYS A 62 1.49 -2.42 1.97
N PHE A 63 0.35 -1.81 1.65
CA PHE A 63 0.09 -0.38 1.85
C PHE A 63 -0.02 -0.08 3.35
N PHE A 64 -0.86 -0.84 4.07
CA PHE A 64 -0.99 -0.66 5.51
C PHE A 64 0.31 -0.93 6.26
N LYS A 65 1.14 -1.87 5.78
CA LYS A 65 2.46 -2.12 6.35
C LYS A 65 3.40 -0.94 6.19
N LEU A 66 3.44 -0.31 5.00
CA LEU A 66 4.22 0.91 4.78
C LEU A 66 3.73 2.06 5.64
N LEU A 67 2.41 2.21 5.74
CA LEU A 67 1.80 3.31 6.49
C LEU A 67 2.03 3.17 8.00
N LYS A 68 1.81 1.97 8.56
CA LYS A 68 1.82 1.73 10.01
C LYS A 68 3.21 1.60 10.61
N SER A 69 4.10 0.78 10.02
CA SER A 69 5.30 0.33 10.73
C SER A 69 6.58 0.28 9.91
N ALA A 70 6.53 0.12 8.59
CA ALA A 70 7.72 -0.02 7.75
C ALA A 70 8.13 1.26 7.00
N GLY A 71 7.34 2.33 7.12
CA GLY A 71 7.54 3.60 6.42
C GLY A 71 7.18 4.81 7.28
N HIS A 72 5.89 5.16 7.35
CA HIS A 72 5.46 6.42 7.98
C HIS A 72 5.21 6.35 9.48
N HIS A 73 5.31 5.17 10.10
CA HIS A 73 5.15 4.96 11.54
C HIS A 73 3.88 5.59 12.10
N LEU A 74 2.74 5.39 11.41
CA LEU A 74 1.45 6.00 11.77
C LEU A 74 1.07 5.81 13.24
N GLU A 75 1.39 4.64 13.81
CA GLU A 75 1.05 4.32 15.21
C GLU A 75 1.89 5.10 16.24
N SER A 76 2.96 5.76 15.79
CA SER A 76 3.82 6.62 16.62
C SER A 76 3.54 8.12 16.41
N TRP A 77 2.48 8.46 15.68
CA TRP A 77 2.08 9.84 15.46
C TRP A 77 1.52 10.46 16.74
N GLN A 78 1.98 11.67 17.06
CA GLN A 78 1.57 12.42 18.26
C GLN A 78 0.64 13.60 17.92
N GLN A 79 -0.10 13.53 16.80
CA GLN A 79 -1.05 14.57 16.45
C GLN A 79 -2.27 14.53 17.38
N GLU A 80 -2.62 15.68 17.96
CA GLU A 80 -3.69 15.78 18.97
C GLU A 80 -5.07 16.12 18.38
N SER A 81 -5.18 16.33 17.05
CA SER A 81 -6.46 16.61 16.40
C SER A 81 -6.72 15.72 15.18
N ALA A 82 -8.00 15.39 14.98
CA ALA A 82 -8.43 14.59 13.84
C ALA A 82 -8.05 15.22 12.49
N THR A 83 -8.16 16.55 12.38
CA THR A 83 -7.78 17.28 11.16
C THR A 83 -6.27 17.19 10.89
N ALA A 84 -5.42 17.30 11.90
CA ALA A 84 -3.98 17.16 11.73
C ALA A 84 -3.59 15.73 11.30
N ILE A 85 -4.22 14.71 11.92
CA ILE A 85 -4.06 13.31 11.52
C ILE A 85 -4.49 13.12 10.07
N ALA A 86 -5.67 13.61 9.67
CA ALA A 86 -6.20 13.47 8.32
C ALA A 86 -5.29 14.11 7.27
N LYS A 87 -4.78 15.32 7.52
CA LYS A 87 -3.84 16.00 6.61
C LYS A 87 -2.55 15.19 6.43
N ARG A 88 -1.95 14.72 7.53
CA ARG A 88 -0.73 13.91 7.47
C ARG A 88 -0.98 12.56 6.78
N LEU A 89 -2.15 11.96 7.03
CA LEU A 89 -2.57 10.70 6.41
C LEU A 89 -2.69 10.82 4.90
N LEU A 90 -3.22 11.92 4.38
CA LEU A 90 -3.31 12.16 2.94
C LEU A 90 -1.93 12.18 2.28
N VAL A 91 -0.99 12.92 2.86
CA VAL A 91 0.39 13.03 2.32
C VAL A 91 1.11 11.67 2.40
N ALA A 92 1.04 11.00 3.55
CA ALA A 92 1.63 9.67 3.73
C ALA A 92 1.02 8.63 2.77
N SER A 93 -0.30 8.68 2.56
CA SER A 93 -0.99 7.78 1.63
C SER A 93 -0.54 8.03 0.19
N ARG A 94 -0.36 9.29 -0.21
CA ARG A 94 0.15 9.65 -1.54
C ARG A 94 1.56 9.10 -1.74
N ALA A 95 2.45 9.26 -0.77
CA ALA A 95 3.81 8.71 -0.85
C ALA A 95 3.81 7.18 -1.00
N CYS A 96 2.99 6.47 -0.22
CA CYS A 96 2.82 5.02 -0.34
C CYS A 96 2.34 4.60 -1.74
N VAL A 97 1.33 5.29 -2.31
CA VAL A 97 0.80 4.99 -3.65
C VAL A 97 1.82 5.30 -4.74
N THR A 98 2.60 6.39 -4.62
CA THR A 98 3.69 6.69 -5.55
C THR A 98 4.73 5.56 -5.56
N VAL A 99 5.14 5.08 -4.39
CA VAL A 99 6.08 3.95 -4.29
C VAL A 99 5.52 2.69 -4.92
N TRP A 100 4.22 2.44 -4.76
CA TRP A 100 3.55 1.32 -5.43
C TRP A 100 3.51 1.44 -6.94
N ALA A 101 3.25 2.63 -7.47
CA ALA A 101 3.31 2.87 -8.91
C ALA A 101 4.72 2.57 -9.46
N ILE A 102 5.76 3.07 -8.78
CA ILE A 102 7.17 2.80 -9.13
C ILE A 102 7.49 1.30 -9.03
N ALA A 103 6.97 0.61 -8.02
CA ALA A 103 7.19 -0.83 -7.83
C ALA A 103 6.47 -1.69 -8.89
N ALA A 104 5.29 -1.25 -9.35
CA ALA A 104 4.47 -1.99 -10.30
C ALA A 104 4.86 -1.76 -11.77
N ASP A 105 5.49 -0.62 -12.08
CA ASP A 105 5.91 -0.27 -13.43
C ASP A 105 7.07 -1.17 -13.92
N LYS A 106 6.86 -1.83 -15.06
CA LYS A 106 7.82 -2.77 -15.66
C LYS A 106 8.73 -2.11 -16.71
N SER A 107 8.60 -0.81 -16.91
CA SER A 107 9.45 -0.05 -17.81
C SER A 107 10.93 -0.09 -17.39
N LYS A 108 11.81 0.17 -18.35
CA LYS A 108 13.26 0.23 -18.11
C LYS A 108 13.59 1.42 -17.21
N GLU A 109 12.92 2.54 -17.44
CA GLU A 109 13.05 3.80 -16.73
C GLU A 109 12.66 3.63 -15.25
N ALA A 110 11.53 2.96 -14.97
CA ALA A 110 11.15 2.64 -13.60
C ALA A 110 12.15 1.70 -12.92
N ASN A 111 12.78 0.79 -13.68
CA ASN A 111 13.81 -0.08 -13.13
C ASN A 111 15.07 0.70 -12.73
N GLU A 112 15.54 1.59 -13.58
CA GLU A 112 16.67 2.48 -13.29
C GLU A 112 16.37 3.36 -12.06
N LEU A 113 15.15 3.91 -11.99
CA LEU A 113 14.69 4.67 -10.83
C LEU A 113 14.70 3.81 -9.56
N ARG A 114 14.16 2.58 -9.60
CA ARG A 114 14.18 1.68 -8.42
C ARG A 114 15.61 1.42 -7.94
N VAL A 115 16.53 1.12 -8.85
CA VAL A 115 17.95 0.89 -8.50
C VAL A 115 18.56 2.13 -7.85
N PHE A 116 18.29 3.32 -8.41
CA PHE A 116 18.76 4.58 -7.85
C PHE A 116 18.18 4.84 -6.45
N LEU A 117 16.87 4.69 -6.26
CA LEU A 117 16.22 4.89 -4.96
C LEU A 117 16.74 3.91 -3.90
N ILE A 118 17.02 2.66 -4.26
CA ILE A 118 17.60 1.68 -3.31
C ILE A 118 18.98 2.12 -2.85
N LYS A 119 19.83 2.60 -3.77
CA LYS A 119 21.15 3.14 -3.41
C LYS A 119 21.01 4.31 -2.44
N LEU A 120 20.11 5.26 -2.72
CA LEU A 120 19.84 6.39 -1.83
C LEU A 120 19.27 5.98 -0.48
N SER A 121 18.49 4.90 -0.43
CA SER A 121 17.85 4.45 0.82
C SER A 121 18.83 4.00 1.89
N GLY A 122 20.08 3.68 1.52
CA GLY A 122 21.09 3.10 2.42
C GLY A 122 20.74 1.69 2.93
N ARG A 123 19.62 1.09 2.49
CA ARG A 123 19.16 -0.22 2.98
C ARG A 123 19.80 -1.36 2.20
N GLN A 124 20.33 -2.35 2.91
CA GLN A 124 20.81 -3.58 2.30
C GLN A 124 19.66 -4.53 1.96
N MET A 125 19.67 -5.03 0.72
CA MET A 125 18.67 -6.00 0.25
C MET A 125 19.10 -7.43 0.59
N ARG A 126 18.10 -8.29 0.87
CA ARG A 126 18.34 -9.72 1.04
C ARG A 126 18.70 -10.36 -0.31
N HIS A 127 19.43 -11.48 -0.27
CA HIS A 127 19.80 -12.24 -1.46
C HIS A 127 18.57 -12.56 -2.33
N LYS A 128 18.68 -12.34 -3.65
CA LYS A 128 17.62 -12.50 -4.68
C LYS A 128 16.43 -11.53 -4.59
N LYS A 129 16.44 -10.54 -3.68
CA LYS A 129 15.39 -9.52 -3.61
C LYS A 129 15.89 -8.22 -4.23
N GLU A 130 15.37 -7.90 -5.42
CA GLU A 130 15.80 -6.70 -6.16
C GLU A 130 15.46 -5.42 -5.42
N PHE A 131 14.27 -5.34 -4.81
CA PHE A 131 13.84 -4.16 -4.06
C PHE A 131 12.83 -4.52 -2.96
N SER A 132 12.52 -3.53 -2.12
CA SER A 132 11.37 -3.58 -1.22
C SER A 132 10.70 -2.22 -1.15
N ASN A 133 9.37 -2.19 -1.05
CA ASN A 133 8.64 -0.91 -0.96
C ASN A 133 9.15 -0.01 0.18
N PRO A 134 9.52 -0.53 1.38
CA PRO A 134 10.11 0.30 2.42
C PRO A 134 11.44 0.95 2.01
N ALA A 135 12.27 0.26 1.23
CA ALA A 135 13.52 0.82 0.71
C ALA A 135 13.27 1.86 -0.37
N LEU A 136 12.32 1.61 -1.28
CA LEU A 136 11.91 2.58 -2.28
C LEU A 136 11.37 3.87 -1.62
N LEU A 137 10.55 3.74 -0.57
CA LEU A 137 10.01 4.89 0.16
C LEU A 137 11.12 5.70 0.85
N ALA A 138 12.07 5.02 1.51
CA ALA A 138 13.21 5.68 2.15
C ALA A 138 14.10 6.40 1.12
N GLY A 139 14.37 5.76 -0.02
CA GLY A 139 15.11 6.37 -1.11
C GLY A 139 14.38 7.57 -1.72
N LEU A 140 13.06 7.48 -1.89
CA LEU A 140 12.24 8.55 -2.44
C LEU A 140 12.27 9.78 -1.53
N TRP A 141 12.21 9.58 -0.21
CA TRP A 141 12.36 10.67 0.76
C TRP A 141 13.69 11.41 0.59
N VAL A 142 14.80 10.67 0.53
CA VAL A 142 16.14 11.25 0.31
C VAL A 142 16.20 12.00 -1.01
N PHE A 143 15.69 11.40 -2.08
CA PHE A 143 15.69 12.01 -3.41
C PHE A 143 14.93 13.34 -3.44
N LEU A 144 13.72 13.38 -2.89
CA LEU A 144 12.92 14.61 -2.83
C LEU A 144 13.62 15.68 -1.99
N SER A 145 14.22 15.29 -0.86
CA SER A 145 14.99 16.22 -0.02
C SER A 145 16.18 16.80 -0.78
N MET A 146 16.87 16.00 -1.60
CA MET A 146 17.98 16.48 -2.43
C MET A 146 17.51 17.46 -3.50
N LEU A 147 16.37 17.20 -4.14
CA LEU A 147 15.79 18.13 -5.12
C LEU A 147 15.48 19.49 -4.47
N GLU A 148 14.85 19.48 -3.29
CA GLU A 148 14.58 20.72 -2.54
C GLU A 148 15.87 21.48 -2.19
N VAL A 149 16.94 20.77 -1.79
CA VAL A 149 18.23 21.41 -1.49
C VAL A 149 18.86 22.04 -2.73
N ILE A 150 18.86 21.35 -3.86
CA ILE A 150 19.43 21.86 -5.12
C ILE A 150 18.63 23.05 -5.65
N GLU A 151 17.32 23.07 -5.43
CA GLU A 151 16.47 24.20 -5.81
C GLU A 151 16.62 25.40 -4.87
N ALA A 152 16.87 25.17 -3.57
CA ALA A 152 16.89 26.22 -2.55
C ALA A 152 18.25 26.87 -2.34
N TYR A 153 19.36 26.17 -2.64
CA TYR A 153 20.72 26.64 -2.35
C TYR A 153 21.60 26.57 -3.59
N THR A 154 22.46 27.57 -3.74
CA THR A 154 23.55 27.55 -4.72
C THR A 154 24.70 26.66 -4.25
N GLU A 155 25.56 26.25 -5.19
CA GLU A 155 26.75 25.46 -4.87
C GLU A 155 27.66 26.16 -3.86
N ASP A 156 27.86 27.48 -4.00
CA ASP A 156 28.69 28.28 -3.09
C ASP A 156 28.12 28.31 -1.66
N GLU A 157 26.80 28.43 -1.51
CA GLU A 157 26.14 28.40 -0.20
C GLU A 157 26.31 27.05 0.48
N LEU A 158 26.16 25.94 -0.27
CA LEU A 158 26.39 24.60 0.25
C LEU A 158 27.86 24.38 0.61
N ASP A 159 28.79 24.86 -0.20
CA ASP A 159 30.23 24.75 0.06
C ASP A 159 30.65 25.49 1.33
N ASN A 160 30.04 26.64 1.59
CA ASN A 160 30.24 27.39 2.83
C ASN A 160 29.73 26.65 4.08
N THR A 161 28.83 25.66 3.94
CA THR A 161 28.40 24.82 5.07
C THR A 161 29.37 23.67 5.37
N LYS A 162 30.21 23.25 4.42
CA LYS A 162 31.12 22.11 4.58
C LYS A 162 32.09 22.25 5.77
N PRO A 163 32.72 23.42 6.02
CA PRO A 163 33.61 23.59 7.17
C PRO A 163 32.91 23.40 8.53
N LEU A 164 31.59 23.61 8.60
CA LEU A 164 30.80 23.46 9.83
C LEU A 164 30.53 21.99 10.19
N LEU A 165 30.67 21.07 9.22
CA LEU A 165 30.45 19.64 9.42
C LEU A 165 31.66 18.92 10.04
N GLY A 166 32.73 19.66 10.33
CA GLY A 166 34.00 19.13 10.82
C GLY A 166 34.85 18.61 9.67
N ASN A 167 36.09 19.08 9.58
CA ASN A 167 37.07 18.56 8.63
C ASN A 167 37.33 17.08 8.96
N SER A 168 36.76 16.16 8.18
CA SER A 168 37.21 14.76 8.11
C SER A 168 38.41 14.64 7.19
#